data_AF-A0A0E9XEV6-F1
#
_entry.id   AF-A0A0E9XEV6-F1
#
_cell.length_a   1.000
_cell.length_b   1.000
_cell.length_c   1.000
_cell.angle_alpha   90.00
_cell.angle_beta   90.00
_cell.angle_gamma   90.00
#
_symmetry.space_group_name_H-M   'P 1'
#
loop_
_entity.id
_entity.type
_entity.pdbx_description
1 polymer ?
#
loop_
_entity_poly.entity_id
_entity_poly.type
_entity_poly.pdbx_seq_one_letter_code
_entity_poly.pdbx_strand_id
1 'polypeptide(L)'
;MKMEIKLVEALCGFRKTIRTLDNRMLIITSPPGCVVKHNDIKCVQNEGMPLYRDPYERGQLIIQFVVEFPEKGWLPDHMLPQLEALLPPRDEVMITDDMEEVDLSDLDLHSQQRRYNTEVYEEDESPRGGVQCQTQ
;
A
#
# COMPACT_ATOMS: atom_id res chain seq x y z
N MET A 1 -1.01 -9.68 -14.47
CA MET A 1 -2.18 -9.96 -13.61
C MET A 1 -1.87 -9.49 -12.20
N LYS A 2 -2.84 -8.91 -11.46
CA LYS A 2 -2.68 -8.63 -10.04
C LYS A 2 -3.27 -9.78 -9.21
N MET A 3 -2.60 -10.16 -8.14
CA MET A 3 -3.06 -11.18 -7.20
C MET A 3 -2.99 -10.62 -5.77
N GLU A 4 -4.14 -10.59 -5.11
CA GLU A 4 -4.24 -10.21 -3.70
C GLU A 4 -3.92 -11.42 -2.82
N ILE A 5 -3.05 -11.21 -1.84
CA ILE A 5 -2.68 -12.19 -0.82
C ILE A 5 -2.68 -11.53 0.56
N LYS A 6 -3.06 -12.27 1.59
CA LYS A 6 -3.01 -11.78 2.97
C LYS A 6 -1.57 -11.71 3.48
N LEU A 7 -1.31 -10.89 4.50
CA LEU A 7 0.00 -10.83 5.14
C LEU A 7 0.51 -12.22 5.61
N VAL A 8 -0.37 -13.06 6.16
CA VAL A 8 0.00 -14.43 6.55
C VAL A 8 0.40 -15.30 5.34
N GLU A 9 -0.28 -15.14 4.20
CA GLU A 9 0.04 -15.85 2.97
C GLU A 9 1.39 -15.38 2.39
N ALA A 10 1.66 -14.07 2.49
CA ALA A 10 2.90 -13.46 2.06
C ALA A 10 4.12 -13.93 2.86
N LEU A 11 3.95 -14.21 4.16
CA LEU A 11 5.03 -14.63 5.06
C LEU A 11 5.16 -16.16 5.18
N CYS A 12 4.04 -16.87 5.26
CA CYS A 12 3.99 -18.29 5.58
C CYS A 12 3.75 -19.19 4.35
N GLY A 13 3.68 -18.61 3.15
CA GLY A 13 3.36 -19.32 1.92
C GLY A 13 1.86 -19.44 1.68
N PHE A 14 1.49 -19.82 0.47
CA PHE A 14 0.09 -19.89 0.04
C PHE A 14 -0.12 -20.88 -1.09
N ARG A 15 -1.40 -21.20 -1.31
CA ARG A 15 -1.86 -21.97 -2.47
C ARG A 15 -3.13 -21.34 -3.02
N LYS A 16 -3.05 -20.74 -4.20
CA LYS A 16 -4.17 -20.04 -4.84
C LYS A 16 -4.42 -20.56 -6.24
N THR A 17 -5.67 -20.48 -6.67
CA THR A 17 -6.05 -20.87 -8.02
C THR A 17 -6.17 -19.66 -8.94
N ILE A 18 -5.71 -19.80 -10.18
CA ILE A 18 -5.90 -18.82 -11.24
C ILE A 18 -6.64 -19.49 -12.39
N ARG A 19 -7.65 -18.82 -12.93
CA ARG A 19 -8.29 -19.21 -14.18
C ARG A 19 -7.57 -18.55 -15.35
N THR A 20 -7.13 -19.35 -16.30
CA THR A 20 -6.49 -18.90 -17.54
C THR A 20 -7.52 -18.55 -18.62
N LEU A 21 -7.06 -17.91 -19.71
CA LEU A 21 -7.90 -17.56 -20.86
C LEU A 21 -8.46 -18.80 -21.59
N ASP A 22 -7.76 -19.94 -21.52
CA ASP A 22 -8.20 -21.23 -22.08
C ASP A 22 -9.06 -22.05 -21.09
N ASN A 23 -9.61 -21.42 -20.05
CA ASN A 23 -10.48 -22.03 -19.03
C ASN A 23 -9.84 -23.14 -18.17
N ARG A 24 -8.51 -23.30 -18.19
CA ARG A 24 -7.81 -24.16 -17.24
C ARG A 24 -7.72 -23.47 -15.88
N MET A 25 -7.63 -24.29 -14.83
CA MET A 25 -7.39 -23.83 -13.47
C MET A 25 -5.96 -24.20 -13.09
N LEU A 26 -5.12 -23.19 -12.85
CA LEU A 26 -3.76 -23.36 -12.38
C LEU A 26 -3.72 -23.20 -10.87
N ILE A 27 -2.90 -24.01 -10.21
CA ILE A 27 -2.62 -23.88 -8.78
C ILE A 27 -1.24 -23.24 -8.63
N ILE A 28 -1.22 -22.01 -8.14
CA ILE A 28 0.01 -21.30 -7.81
C ILE A 28 0.33 -21.56 -6.35
N THR A 29 1.52 -22.08 -6.09
CA THR A 29 1.98 -22.43 -4.75
C THR A 29 3.24 -21.63 -4.43
N SER A 30 3.24 -20.94 -3.30
CA SER A 30 4.45 -20.40 -2.67
C SER A 30 4.76 -21.24 -1.44
N PRO A 31 5.95 -21.87 -1.35
CA PRO A 31 6.30 -22.67 -0.20
C PRO A 31 6.49 -21.79 1.04
N PRO A 32 6.29 -22.34 2.26
CA PRO A 32 6.59 -21.63 3.50
C PRO A 32 8.05 -21.16 3.54
N GLY A 33 8.27 -19.94 4.06
CA GLY A 33 9.59 -19.32 4.12
C GLY A 33 9.99 -18.52 2.87
N CYS A 34 9.28 -18.67 1.75
CA CYS A 34 9.44 -17.80 0.59
C CYS A 34 8.56 -16.54 0.72
N VAL A 35 9.14 -15.50 1.30
CA VAL A 35 8.45 -14.21 1.52
C VAL A 35 8.11 -13.54 0.19
N VAL A 36 6.85 -13.12 0.04
CA VAL A 36 6.35 -12.33 -1.09
C VAL A 36 6.08 -10.90 -0.63
N LYS A 37 6.77 -9.92 -1.22
CA LYS A 37 6.60 -8.51 -0.84
C LYS A 37 5.39 -7.89 -1.55
N HIS A 38 4.89 -6.80 -1.00
CA HIS A 38 3.92 -5.97 -1.72
C HIS A 38 4.55 -5.42 -3.01
N ASN A 39 3.80 -5.42 -4.10
CA ASN A 39 4.25 -5.11 -5.47
C ASN A 39 5.34 -6.02 -6.03
N ASP A 40 5.66 -7.14 -5.38
CA ASP A 40 6.59 -8.12 -5.93
C ASP A 40 6.04 -8.70 -7.24
N ILE A 41 6.94 -8.98 -8.19
CA ILE A 41 6.60 -9.49 -9.52
C ILE A 41 7.23 -10.86 -9.68
N LYS A 42 6.39 -11.88 -9.85
CA LYS A 42 6.84 -13.24 -10.16
C LYS A 42 6.22 -13.72 -11.47
N CYS A 43 6.82 -14.77 -12.04
CA CYS A 43 6.34 -15.37 -13.26
C CYS A 43 6.10 -16.88 -13.13
N VAL A 44 5.13 -17.37 -13.89
CA VAL A 44 4.90 -18.79 -14.12
C VAL A 44 5.29 -19.07 -15.57
N GLN A 45 6.31 -19.90 -15.75
CA GLN A 45 6.81 -20.27 -17.08
C GLN A 45 5.77 -21.09 -17.85
N ASN A 46 5.73 -20.93 -19.17
CA ASN A 46 4.87 -21.66 -20.10
C ASN A 46 3.35 -21.45 -19.91
N GLU A 47 2.94 -20.40 -19.21
CA GLU A 47 1.52 -20.07 -18.97
C GLU A 47 1.11 -18.70 -19.55
N GLY A 48 1.97 -18.13 -20.41
CA GLY A 48 1.67 -16.95 -21.20
C GLY A 48 0.96 -17.27 -22.53
N MET A 49 0.98 -16.30 -23.43
CA MET A 49 0.43 -16.45 -24.78
C MET A 49 1.33 -17.36 -25.65
N PRO A 50 0.77 -18.11 -26.62
CA PRO A 50 1.58 -18.86 -27.59
C PRO A 50 2.53 -17.95 -28.38
N LEU A 51 3.72 -18.45 -28.68
CA LEU A 51 4.70 -17.71 -29.47
C LEU A 51 4.31 -17.66 -30.96
N TYR A 52 4.60 -16.53 -31.60
CA TYR A 52 4.35 -16.38 -33.03
C TYR A 52 5.24 -17.34 -33.82
N ARG A 53 4.62 -18.21 -34.63
CA ARG A 53 5.23 -19.31 -35.42
C ARG A 53 5.61 -20.57 -34.66
N ASP A 54 5.49 -20.59 -33.33
CA ASP A 54 5.58 -21.82 -32.54
C ASP A 54 4.41 -21.91 -31.54
N PRO A 55 3.28 -22.51 -31.93
CA PRO A 55 2.10 -22.59 -31.09
C PRO A 55 2.24 -23.57 -29.92
N TYR A 56 3.29 -24.40 -29.90
CA TYR A 56 3.55 -25.36 -28.82
C TYR A 56 4.30 -24.71 -27.67
N GLU A 57 5.05 -23.64 -27.94
CA GLU A 57 5.68 -22.83 -26.91
C GLU A 57 4.78 -21.69 -26.43
N ARG A 58 4.75 -21.48 -25.12
CA ARG A 58 3.99 -20.41 -24.46
C ARG A 58 4.95 -19.50 -23.72
N GLY A 59 4.64 -18.21 -23.70
CA GLY A 59 5.38 -17.24 -22.88
C GLY A 59 5.16 -17.45 -21.38
N GLN A 60 5.40 -16.39 -20.61
CA GLN A 60 5.25 -16.40 -19.15
C GLN A 60 3.99 -15.67 -18.68
N LEU A 61 3.34 -16.20 -17.65
CA LEU A 61 2.29 -15.49 -16.91
C LEU A 61 2.96 -14.63 -15.83
N ILE A 62 2.83 -13.30 -15.94
CA ILE A 62 3.38 -12.35 -14.97
C ILE A 62 2.32 -11.99 -13.92
N ILE A 63 2.67 -12.18 -12.66
CA ILE A 63 1.82 -11.92 -11.49
C ILE A 63 2.48 -10.84 -10.63
N GLN A 64 1.76 -9.75 -10.40
CA GLN A 64 2.12 -8.73 -9.42
C GLN A 64 1.29 -8.96 -8.15
N PHE A 65 1.96 -9.01 -7.00
CA PHE A 65 1.31 -9.30 -5.72
C PHE A 65 0.89 -8.03 -5.00
N VAL A 66 -0.31 -8.03 -4.47
CA VAL A 66 -0.84 -7.00 -3.56
C VAL A 66 -1.02 -7.66 -2.21
N VAL A 67 -0.20 -7.27 -1.24
CA VAL A 67 -0.30 -7.79 0.14
C VAL A 67 -1.32 -6.97 0.90
N GLU A 68 -2.36 -7.63 1.40
CA GLU A 68 -3.37 -7.06 2.29
C GLU A 68 -2.89 -7.15 3.74
N PHE A 69 -2.72 -5.98 4.36
CA PHE A 69 -2.45 -5.89 5.79
C PHE A 69 -3.76 -6.00 6.58
N PRO A 70 -3.72 -6.58 7.79
CA PRO A 70 -4.88 -6.65 8.64
C PRO A 70 -5.30 -5.25 9.13
N GLU A 71 -6.56 -5.12 9.50
CA GLU A 71 -7.15 -3.85 9.96
C GLU A 71 -6.62 -3.41 11.32
N LYS A 72 -6.80 -2.12 11.66
CA LYS A 72 -6.44 -1.58 12.97
C LYS A 72 -7.14 -2.36 14.09
N GLY A 73 -6.38 -2.80 15.09
CA GLY A 73 -6.92 -3.56 16.23
C GLY A 73 -7.24 -5.04 15.93
N TRP A 74 -6.78 -5.60 14.80
CA TRP A 74 -6.98 -7.01 14.48
C TRP A 74 -6.39 -7.99 15.51
N LEU A 75 -5.36 -7.56 16.25
CA LEU A 75 -4.68 -8.33 17.27
C LEU A 75 -4.71 -7.56 18.60
N PRO A 76 -5.09 -8.21 19.72
CA PRO A 76 -5.04 -7.59 21.05
C PRO A 76 -3.61 -7.20 21.48
N ASP A 77 -3.49 -6.09 22.20
CA ASP A 77 -2.19 -5.52 22.60
C ASP A 77 -1.29 -6.49 23.36
N HIS A 78 -1.88 -7.33 24.22
CA HIS A 78 -1.14 -8.33 25.01
C HIS A 78 -0.52 -9.45 24.16
N MET A 79 -0.95 -9.62 22.90
CA MET A 79 -0.37 -10.59 21.96
C MET A 79 0.71 -9.97 21.05
N LEU A 80 0.82 -8.64 20.98
CA LEU A 80 1.84 -7.97 20.16
C LEU A 80 3.28 -8.39 20.51
N PRO A 81 3.67 -8.59 21.79
CA PRO A 81 5.02 -9.06 22.12
C PRO A 81 5.34 -10.44 21.55
N GLN A 82 4.33 -11.32 21.43
CA GLN A 82 4.51 -12.65 20.83
C GLN A 82 4.72 -12.55 19.32
N LEU A 83 4.03 -11.62 18.66
CA LEU A 83 4.24 -11.35 17.24
C LEU A 83 5.63 -10.74 16.98
N GLU A 84 6.05 -9.78 17.81
CA GLU A 84 7.36 -9.14 17.71
C GLU A 84 8.49 -10.16 17.86
N ALA A 85 8.36 -11.14 18.77
CA ALA A 85 9.34 -12.21 18.95
C ALA A 85 9.48 -13.17 17.74
N LEU A 86 8.49 -13.19 16.83
CA LEU A 86 8.53 -14.01 15.61
C LEU A 86 9.09 -13.25 14.40
N LEU A 87 9.21 -11.93 14.49
CA LEU A 87 9.67 -11.06 13.41
C LEU A 87 11.16 -10.72 13.57
N PRO A 88 11.81 -10.23 12.50
CA PRO A 88 13.16 -9.69 12.62
C PRO A 88 13.26 -8.58 13.69
N PRO A 89 14.41 -8.45 14.37
CA PRO A 89 14.59 -7.46 15.42
C PRO A 89 14.40 -6.04 14.89
N ARG A 90 13.88 -5.16 15.75
CA ARG A 90 13.73 -3.73 15.44
C ARG A 90 15.10 -3.05 15.44
N ASP A 91 15.27 -2.09 14.56
CA ASP A 91 16.45 -1.23 14.57
C ASP A 91 16.42 -0.34 15.82
N GLU A 92 17.54 -0.32 16.56
CA GLU A 92 17.71 0.55 17.72
C GLU A 92 18.02 1.97 17.24
N VAL A 93 17.24 2.94 17.70
CA VAL A 93 17.47 4.36 17.42
C VAL A 93 18.13 4.98 18.65
N MET A 94 19.32 5.56 18.45
CA MET A 94 19.97 6.36 19.49
C MET A 94 19.29 7.72 19.58
N ILE A 95 18.63 8.00 20.70
CA ILE A 95 17.99 9.29 20.97
C ILE A 95 19.03 10.20 21.64
N THR A 96 19.22 11.38 21.08
CA THR A 96 20.12 12.42 21.62
C THR A 96 19.33 13.64 22.07
N ASP A 97 19.91 14.49 22.93
CA ASP A 97 19.23 15.63 23.56
C ASP A 97 18.77 16.72 22.57
N ASP A 98 19.28 16.70 21.34
CA ASP A 98 18.90 17.60 20.24
C ASP A 98 17.70 17.09 19.42
N MET A 99 17.12 15.93 19.79
CA MET A 99 15.94 15.36 19.12
C MET A 99 14.63 15.73 19.83
N GLU A 100 13.61 16.07 19.05
CA GLU A 100 12.25 16.34 19.54
C GLU A 100 11.35 15.12 19.31
N GLU A 101 10.65 14.67 20.35
CA GLU A 101 9.69 13.57 20.27
C GLU A 101 8.34 14.06 19.74
N VAL A 102 7.83 13.40 18.71
CA VAL A 102 6.55 13.73 18.07
C VAL A 102 5.72 12.48 17.83
N ASP A 103 4.41 12.59 18.03
CA ASP A 103 3.47 11.50 17.78
C ASP A 103 3.05 11.43 16.32
N LEU A 104 3.08 10.21 15.75
CA LEU A 104 2.51 9.95 14.44
C LEU A 104 0.98 9.85 14.54
N SER A 105 0.26 10.63 13.74
CA SER A 105 -1.20 10.59 13.67
C SER A 105 -1.69 10.31 12.26
N ASP A 106 -2.88 9.72 12.16
CA ASP A 106 -3.54 9.48 10.88
C ASP A 106 -3.86 10.81 10.19
N LEU A 107 -3.57 10.89 8.88
CA LEU A 107 -3.83 12.11 8.11
C LEU A 107 -5.31 12.19 7.70
N ASP A 108 -6.01 13.21 8.17
CA ASP A 108 -7.37 13.53 7.74
C ASP A 108 -7.37 14.42 6.49
N LEU A 109 -7.56 13.79 5.32
CA LEU A 109 -7.61 14.50 4.03
C LEU A 109 -8.77 15.51 3.93
N HIS A 110 -9.85 15.31 4.70
CA HIS A 110 -11.05 16.15 4.62
C HIS A 110 -10.85 17.52 5.27
N SER A 111 -10.17 17.58 6.41
CA SER A 111 -9.81 18.83 7.07
C SER A 111 -8.78 19.62 6.26
N GLN A 112 -7.86 18.94 5.55
CA GLN A 112 -6.84 19.60 4.75
C GLN A 112 -7.42 20.31 3.52
N GLN A 113 -8.38 19.70 2.82
CA GLN A 113 -9.07 20.34 1.68
C GLN A 113 -9.85 21.59 2.08
N ARG A 114 -10.44 21.62 3.29
CA ARG A 114 -11.15 22.81 3.79
C ARG A 114 -10.21 23.98 4.05
N ARG A 115 -9.03 23.72 4.63
CA ARG A 115 -8.02 24.75 4.88
C ARG A 115 -7.52 25.39 3.59
N TYR A 116 -7.23 24.57 2.57
CA TYR A 116 -6.78 25.06 1.27
C TYR A 116 -7.82 25.96 0.59
N ASN A 117 -9.11 25.66 0.73
CA ASN A 117 -10.17 26.52 0.21
C ASN A 117 -10.29 27.84 0.99
N THR A 118 -10.19 27.84 2.32
CA THR A 118 -10.28 29.08 3.12
C THR A 118 -9.15 30.06 2.81
N GLU A 119 -7.91 29.58 2.66
CA GLU A 119 -6.75 30.44 2.36
C GLU A 119 -6.83 31.11 0.97
N VAL A 120 -7.51 30.49 -0.01
CA VAL A 120 -7.73 31.08 -1.35
C VAL A 120 -8.75 32.23 -1.34
N TYR A 121 -9.62 32.31 -0.33
CA TYR A 121 -10.64 33.36 -0.21
C TYR A 121 -10.31 34.45 0.82
N GLU A 122 -9.27 34.30 1.65
CA GLU A 122 -8.89 35.30 2.66
C GLU A 122 -7.92 36.40 2.17
N GLU A 123 -7.40 36.33 0.93
CA GLU A 123 -6.47 37.36 0.41
C GLU A 123 -7.19 38.63 -0.12
N ASP A 124 -8.53 38.63 -0.23
CA ASP A 124 -9.29 39.71 -0.89
C ASP A 124 -10.12 40.61 0.06
N GLU A 125 -10.11 40.40 1.39
CA GLU A 125 -10.90 41.22 2.33
C GLU A 125 -10.05 42.25 3.11
N SER A 126 -9.38 43.15 2.38
CA SER A 126 -8.87 44.40 2.95
C SER A 126 -10.02 45.41 3.15
N PRO A 127 -10.21 46.00 4.35
CA PRO A 127 -11.31 46.95 4.58
C PRO A 127 -11.03 48.25 3.83
N ARG A 128 -11.69 48.43 2.67
CA ARG A 128 -11.71 49.73 1.98
C ARG A 128 -12.47 50.74 2.83
N GLY A 129 -11.71 51.49 3.63
CA GLY A 129 -12.19 52.67 4.34
C GLY A 129 -12.89 53.62 3.37
N GLY A 130 -14.15 53.93 3.68
CA GLY A 130 -14.95 54.88 2.92
C GLY A 130 -14.34 56.28 2.98
N VAL A 131 -14.08 56.86 1.81
CA VAL A 131 -13.74 58.28 1.67
C VAL A 131 -14.82 58.94 0.81
N GLN A 132 -15.60 59.79 1.46
CA GLN A 132 -16.67 60.61 0.89
C GLN A 132 -16.06 61.94 0.42
N CYS A 133 -16.02 62.19 -0.89
CA CYS A 133 -15.64 63.49 -1.44
C CYS A 133 -16.86 64.21 -2.02
N GLN A 134 -17.10 65.41 -1.50
CA GLN A 134 -18.16 66.34 -1.89
C GLN A 134 -17.67 67.16 -3.09
N THR A 135 -18.45 67.20 -4.17
CA THR A 135 -18.19 68.02 -5.37
C THR A 135 -18.56 69.48 -5.14
N GLN A 136 -17.73 70.39 -5.65
CA GLN A 136 -18.07 71.79 -5.89
C GLN A 136 -18.00 72.06 -7.40
#